data_AF-A0A963LQP0-F1
#
_entry.id   AF-A0A963LQP0-F1
#
_cell.length_a   1.000
_cell.length_b   1.000
_cell.length_c   1.000
_cell.angle_alpha   90.00
_cell.angle_beta   90.00
_cell.angle_gamma   90.00
#
_symmetry.space_group_name_H-M   'P 1'
#
loop_
_entity.id
_entity.type
_entity.pdbx_description
1 polymer ?
#
loop_
_entity_poly.entity_id
_entity_poly.type
_entity_poly.pdbx_seq_one_letter_code
_entity_poly.pdbx_strand_id
1 'polypeptide(L)'
;QLSAAEIQGRRQAVDFFGFLRESVPGFEQAYLLEIAPQIGVRETRRILGDYQLSEDDVLQCASFDDTIGVNGWMVEEHVAGSVALRWQDIPNCRGYNHLPWRMLLVRDMDNLLVAGRCASMTHGGQSAARVSGGCFVMGQAAGTAAAMAAHAGVAPRALDVRALQARLRTDGAWLGDGTD
;
A
#
# COMPACT_ATOMS: atom_id res chain seq x y z
N GLN A 1 12.78 22.66 9.92
CA GLN A 1 11.92 21.52 10.35
C GLN A 1 12.59 20.17 10.07
N LEU A 2 13.08 19.89 8.86
CA LEU A 2 13.76 18.62 8.54
C LEU A 2 15.01 18.34 9.39
N SER A 3 15.93 19.32 9.55
CA SER A 3 17.13 19.12 10.37
C SER A 3 16.83 18.77 11.83
N ALA A 4 15.77 19.33 12.41
CA ALA A 4 15.33 19.00 13.76
C ALA A 4 14.80 17.57 13.85
N ALA A 5 14.00 17.15 12.86
CA ALA A 5 13.51 15.77 12.76
C ALA A 5 14.65 14.76 12.56
N GLU A 6 15.69 15.11 11.79
CA GLU A 6 16.88 14.26 11.62
C GLU A 6 17.66 14.11 12.92
N ILE A 7 17.91 15.21 13.65
CA ILE A 7 18.58 15.15 14.96
C ILE A 7 17.79 14.26 15.92
N GLN A 8 16.46 14.44 15.96
CA GLN A 8 15.59 13.62 16.81
C GLN A 8 15.59 12.14 16.40
N GLY A 9 15.45 11.85 15.11
CA GLY A 9 15.45 10.47 14.61
C GLY A 9 16.78 9.75 14.86
N ARG A 10 17.91 10.44 14.73
CA ARG A 10 19.23 9.89 15.07
C ARG A 10 19.36 9.58 16.56
N ARG A 11 18.84 10.45 17.43
CA ARG A 11 18.80 10.20 18.88
C ARG A 11 17.95 8.96 19.19
N GLN A 12 16.74 8.89 18.64
CA GLN A 12 15.84 7.75 18.81
C GLN A 12 16.46 6.43 18.32
N ALA A 13 17.20 6.45 17.20
CA ALA A 13 17.88 5.26 16.69
C ALA A 13 18.95 4.75 17.68
N VAL A 14 19.74 5.65 18.27
CA VAL A 14 20.76 5.29 19.26
C VAL A 14 20.10 4.79 20.56
N ASP A 15 19.08 5.47 21.05
CA ASP A 15 18.36 5.10 22.28
C ASP A 15 17.69 3.72 22.12
N PHE A 16 17.01 3.50 21.00
CA PHE A 16 16.36 2.22 20.71
C PHE A 16 17.38 1.09 20.53
N PHE A 17 18.52 1.37 19.90
CA PHE A 17 19.59 0.40 19.77
C PHE A 17 20.19 0.02 21.14
N GLY A 18 20.38 1.00 22.04
CA GLY A 18 20.78 0.74 23.42
C GLY A 18 19.79 -0.21 24.12
N PHE A 19 18.50 0.08 24.04
CA PHE A 19 17.45 -0.79 24.55
C PHE A 19 17.52 -2.22 23.98
N LEU A 20 17.70 -2.37 22.66
CA LEU A 20 17.82 -3.70 22.04
C LEU A 20 19.02 -4.49 22.60
N ARG A 21 20.19 -3.87 22.73
CA ARG A 21 21.38 -4.55 23.29
C ARG A 21 21.20 -4.97 24.75
N GLU A 22 20.49 -4.17 25.54
CA GLU A 22 20.29 -4.41 26.96
C GLU A 22 19.17 -5.43 27.23
N SER A 23 18.14 -5.45 26.38
CA SER A 23 16.85 -6.11 26.69
C SER A 23 16.47 -7.25 25.75
N VAL A 24 17.08 -7.37 24.56
CA VAL A 24 16.69 -8.37 23.56
C VAL A 24 17.77 -9.46 23.43
N PRO A 25 17.46 -10.73 23.78
CA PRO A 25 18.41 -11.83 23.65
C PRO A 25 18.97 -11.95 22.22
N GLY A 26 20.29 -12.11 22.11
CA GLY A 26 21.00 -12.22 20.84
C GLY A 26 21.52 -10.90 20.25
N PHE A 27 21.20 -9.75 20.87
CA PHE A 27 21.68 -8.43 20.44
C PHE A 27 22.89 -7.93 21.25
N GLU A 28 23.43 -8.71 22.20
CA GLU A 28 24.45 -8.27 23.16
C GLU A 28 25.72 -7.76 22.47
N GLN A 29 26.10 -8.42 21.36
CA GLN A 29 27.26 -8.08 20.52
C GLN A 29 26.86 -7.36 19.22
N ALA A 30 25.60 -6.96 19.08
CA ALA A 30 25.18 -6.16 17.94
C ALA A 30 25.89 -4.80 17.96
N TYR A 31 26.08 -4.21 16.79
CA TYR A 31 26.57 -2.85 16.60
C TYR A 31 25.76 -2.16 15.51
N LEU A 32 25.67 -0.84 15.59
CA LEU A 32 24.96 -0.04 14.61
C LEU A 32 25.86 0.15 13.37
N LEU A 33 25.60 -0.60 12.30
CA LEU A 33 26.39 -0.53 11.06
C LEU A 33 26.13 0.76 10.28
N GLU A 34 24.85 1.09 10.09
CA GLU A 34 24.41 2.25 9.32
C GLU A 34 23.10 2.80 9.88
N ILE A 35 22.93 4.11 9.75
CA ILE A 35 21.65 4.81 9.93
C ILE A 35 21.35 5.61 8.67
N ALA A 36 20.08 5.70 8.33
CA ALA A 36 19.66 6.42 7.13
C ALA A 36 20.22 7.86 7.13
N PRO A 37 20.75 8.35 5.98
CA PRO A 37 21.36 9.67 5.90
C PRO A 37 20.34 10.81 6.07
N GLN A 38 19.06 10.54 5.79
CA GLN A 38 17.98 11.51 5.79
C GLN A 38 16.70 10.92 6.41
N ILE A 39 15.85 11.80 6.94
CA ILE A 39 14.54 11.41 7.45
C ILE A 39 13.62 10.97 6.30
N GLY A 40 12.94 9.84 6.47
CA GLY A 40 12.00 9.33 5.48
C GLY A 40 10.67 10.07 5.51
N VAL A 41 10.24 10.64 4.37
CA VAL A 41 8.90 11.21 4.22
C VAL A 41 7.91 10.08 3.88
N ARG A 42 6.96 9.83 4.79
CA ARG A 42 5.99 8.72 4.67
C ARG A 42 4.87 9.00 3.67
N GLU A 43 4.45 10.26 3.55
CA GLU A 43 3.35 10.68 2.69
C GLU A 43 3.74 11.89 1.84
N THR A 44 3.44 11.82 0.54
CA THR A 44 3.70 12.90 -0.41
C THR A 44 2.49 13.09 -1.32
N ARG A 45 2.70 13.23 -2.62
CA ARG A 45 1.63 13.41 -3.60
C ARG A 45 1.03 12.06 -3.95
N ARG A 46 -0.29 12.04 -4.08
CA ARG A 46 -1.05 10.96 -4.70
C ARG A 46 -1.70 11.49 -5.96
N ILE A 47 -1.93 10.59 -6.91
CA ILE A 47 -2.80 10.90 -8.05
C ILE A 47 -4.26 10.97 -7.60
N LEU A 48 -5.07 11.67 -8.38
CA LEU A 48 -6.50 11.44 -8.42
C LEU A 48 -6.74 10.44 -9.54
N GLY A 49 -7.25 9.27 -9.18
CA GLY A 49 -7.70 8.28 -10.15
C GLY A 49 -9.21 8.30 -10.35
N ASP A 50 -9.69 7.32 -11.10
CA ASP A 50 -11.12 7.08 -11.31
C ASP A 50 -11.84 6.65 -10.02
N TYR A 51 -11.07 6.18 -9.04
CA TYR A 51 -11.54 5.92 -7.68
C TYR A 51 -10.46 6.23 -6.66
N GLN A 52 -10.85 6.68 -5.48
CA GLN A 52 -9.95 6.85 -4.34
C GLN A 52 -10.34 5.84 -3.28
N LEU A 53 -9.45 4.87 -3.02
CA LEU A 53 -9.65 3.96 -1.89
C LEU A 53 -9.69 4.77 -0.59
N SER A 54 -10.79 4.64 0.13
CA SER A 54 -11.06 5.41 1.34
C SER A 54 -10.66 4.65 2.60
N GLU A 55 -10.72 5.35 3.74
CA GLU A 55 -10.59 4.71 5.05
C GLU A 55 -11.75 3.75 5.30
N ASP A 56 -12.97 4.17 4.96
CA ASP A 56 -14.17 3.37 5.13
C ASP A 56 -14.09 2.08 4.32
N ASP A 57 -13.55 2.11 3.10
CA ASP A 57 -13.36 0.90 2.30
C ASP A 57 -12.47 -0.13 3.01
N VAL A 58 -11.44 0.34 3.74
CA VAL A 58 -10.54 -0.51 4.51
C VAL A 58 -11.26 -1.04 5.75
N LEU A 59 -11.89 -0.17 6.53
CA LEU A 59 -12.55 -0.53 7.80
C LEU A 59 -13.78 -1.43 7.60
N GLN A 60 -14.49 -1.25 6.48
CA GLN A 60 -15.67 -2.03 6.10
C GLN A 60 -15.35 -3.27 5.25
N CYS A 61 -14.07 -3.60 5.08
CA CYS A 61 -13.63 -4.79 4.33
C CYS A 61 -14.21 -4.78 2.89
N ALA A 62 -14.30 -3.62 2.23
CA ALA A 62 -15.10 -3.38 1.03
C ALA A 62 -14.73 -4.27 -0.17
N SER A 63 -15.75 -4.64 -0.96
CA SER A 63 -15.64 -5.49 -2.15
C SER A 63 -15.84 -4.70 -3.43
N PHE A 64 -15.00 -4.99 -4.42
CA PHE A 64 -15.07 -4.40 -5.75
C PHE A 64 -15.05 -5.48 -6.83
N ASP A 65 -15.94 -5.38 -7.82
CA ASP A 65 -16.03 -6.30 -8.95
C ASP A 65 -14.79 -6.26 -9.85
N ASP A 66 -14.10 -5.13 -9.86
CA ASP A 66 -12.88 -4.85 -10.60
C ASP A 66 -11.62 -4.95 -9.72
N THR A 67 -11.66 -5.78 -8.66
CA THR A 67 -10.50 -6.02 -7.79
C THR A 67 -9.28 -6.51 -8.56
N ILE A 68 -8.10 -6.01 -8.19
CA ILE A 68 -6.79 -6.48 -8.66
C ILE A 68 -6.02 -7.24 -7.59
N GLY A 69 -6.63 -7.44 -6.42
CA GLY A 69 -6.08 -8.13 -5.26
C GLY A 69 -6.60 -7.54 -3.97
N VAL A 70 -5.99 -7.91 -2.86
CA VAL A 70 -6.50 -7.56 -1.53
C VAL A 70 -5.48 -6.79 -0.70
N ASN A 71 -5.99 -6.03 0.27
CA ASN A 71 -5.19 -5.43 1.34
C ASN A 71 -5.74 -5.91 2.69
N GLY A 72 -4.91 -6.60 3.46
CA GLY A 72 -5.24 -7.04 4.83
C GLY A 72 -4.67 -6.12 5.93
N TRP A 73 -4.02 -5.02 5.56
CA TRP A 73 -3.44 -4.09 6.54
C TRP A 73 -4.51 -3.16 7.10
N MET A 74 -4.44 -2.91 8.41
CA MET A 74 -5.32 -2.00 9.12
C MET A 74 -4.96 -0.53 8.81
N VAL A 75 -5.81 0.40 9.27
CA VAL A 75 -5.51 1.83 9.15
C VAL A 75 -4.44 2.19 10.19
N GLU A 76 -3.25 2.55 9.71
CA GLU A 76 -2.07 2.95 10.50
C GLU A 76 -1.81 4.45 10.28
N GLU A 77 -2.57 5.30 10.98
CA GLU A 77 -2.46 6.74 10.83
C GLU A 77 -1.39 7.32 11.77
N HIS A 78 -0.46 8.09 11.21
CA HIS A 78 0.57 8.78 11.98
C HIS A 78 0.07 10.15 12.39
N VAL A 79 -0.31 10.27 13.66
CA VAL A 79 -0.70 11.53 14.28
C VAL A 79 0.47 12.14 15.05
N ALA A 80 0.38 13.41 15.44
CA ALA A 80 1.47 14.08 16.14
C ALA A 80 1.84 13.32 17.44
N GLY A 81 3.05 12.75 17.48
CA GLY A 81 3.58 12.05 18.65
C GLY A 81 3.03 10.64 18.91
N SER A 82 2.18 10.09 18.04
CA SER A 82 1.61 8.75 18.22
C SER A 82 1.22 8.09 16.89
N VAL A 83 0.80 6.83 16.96
CA VAL A 83 0.21 6.09 15.84
C VAL A 83 -1.18 5.64 16.25
N ALA A 84 -2.19 6.06 15.49
CA ALA A 84 -3.57 5.63 15.67
C ALA A 84 -3.81 4.39 14.80
N LEU A 85 -4.00 3.25 15.44
CA LEU A 85 -4.34 2.00 14.78
C LEU A 85 -5.86 1.81 14.82
N ARG A 86 -6.49 1.67 13.65
CA ARG A 86 -7.91 1.34 13.52
C ARG A 86 -8.07 0.04 12.74
N TRP A 87 -8.67 -0.95 13.40
CA TRP A 87 -8.88 -2.28 12.86
C TRP A 87 -10.27 -2.41 12.25
N GLN A 88 -10.43 -3.39 11.37
CA GLN A 88 -11.72 -3.74 10.82
C GLN A 88 -12.59 -4.39 11.90
N ASP A 89 -13.51 -3.62 12.49
CA ASP A 89 -14.39 -4.06 13.57
C ASP A 89 -15.84 -4.16 13.08
N ILE A 90 -16.07 -5.07 12.13
CA ILE A 90 -17.40 -5.38 11.61
C ILE A 90 -17.74 -6.87 11.78
N PRO A 91 -19.01 -7.22 12.04
CA PRO A 91 -19.43 -8.62 12.12
C PRO A 91 -19.06 -9.39 10.85
N ASN A 92 -18.48 -10.58 11.02
CA ASN A 92 -18.02 -11.43 9.91
C ASN A 92 -17.02 -10.74 8.96
N CYS A 93 -16.18 -9.80 9.44
CA CYS A 93 -15.14 -9.26 8.57
C CYS A 93 -14.22 -10.37 8.09
N ARG A 94 -13.97 -10.39 6.78
CA ARG A 94 -13.04 -11.29 6.10
C ARG A 94 -11.55 -10.98 6.36
N GLY A 95 -11.24 -9.89 7.05
CA GLY A 95 -9.88 -9.45 7.38
C GLY A 95 -9.14 -8.69 6.27
N TYR A 96 -9.81 -8.36 5.16
CA TYR A 96 -9.21 -7.62 4.05
C TYR A 96 -10.25 -6.83 3.24
N ASN A 97 -9.78 -5.78 2.57
CA ASN A 97 -10.52 -5.06 1.54
C ASN A 97 -9.98 -5.39 0.15
N HIS A 98 -10.80 -5.24 -0.88
CA HIS A 98 -10.34 -5.29 -2.27
C HIS A 98 -9.59 -4.00 -2.65
N LEU A 99 -8.61 -4.12 -3.54
CA LEU A 99 -7.97 -2.99 -4.22
C LEU A 99 -8.58 -2.88 -5.62
N PRO A 100 -9.38 -1.84 -5.94
CA PRO A 100 -10.08 -1.77 -7.23
C PRO A 100 -9.16 -1.27 -8.35
N TRP A 101 -9.23 -1.88 -9.53
CA TRP A 101 -8.43 -1.53 -10.73
C TRP A 101 -8.40 -0.03 -11.02
N ARG A 102 -9.57 0.60 -10.96
CA ARG A 102 -9.77 2.04 -11.15
C ARG A 102 -8.96 2.95 -10.21
N MET A 103 -8.39 2.46 -9.11
CA MET A 103 -7.48 3.24 -8.26
C MET A 103 -6.10 3.49 -8.90
N LEU A 104 -5.74 2.71 -9.93
CA LEU A 104 -4.47 2.83 -10.64
C LEU A 104 -4.57 3.73 -11.89
N LEU A 105 -5.80 3.97 -12.37
CA LEU A 105 -6.09 4.77 -13.56
C LEU A 105 -6.04 6.25 -13.22
N VAL A 106 -5.13 7.01 -13.83
CA VAL A 106 -5.00 8.46 -13.58
C VAL A 106 -6.18 9.20 -14.24
N ARG A 107 -6.81 10.10 -13.49
CA ARG A 107 -7.84 11.00 -14.02
C ARG A 107 -7.19 11.93 -15.05
N ASP A 108 -7.78 12.01 -16.24
CA ASP A 108 -7.31 12.85 -17.37
C ASP A 108 -6.06 12.35 -18.12
N MET A 109 -5.60 11.11 -17.86
CA MET A 109 -4.52 10.48 -18.64
C MET A 109 -4.85 9.02 -18.97
N ASP A 110 -4.76 8.66 -20.25
CA ASP A 110 -5.13 7.32 -20.70
C ASP A 110 -3.95 6.37 -20.84
N ASN A 111 -2.71 6.88 -20.82
CA ASN A 111 -1.49 6.09 -21.02
C ASN A 111 -0.58 6.02 -19.77
N LEU A 112 -1.11 6.35 -18.58
CA LEU A 112 -0.37 6.35 -17.33
C LEU A 112 -1.11 5.54 -16.26
N LEU A 113 -0.39 4.57 -15.68
CA LEU A 113 -0.81 3.81 -14.50
C LEU A 113 0.10 4.19 -13.33
N VAL A 114 -0.48 4.34 -12.14
CA VAL A 114 0.28 4.67 -10.93
C VAL A 114 -0.04 3.67 -9.82
N ALA A 115 1.02 3.01 -9.33
CA ALA A 115 0.95 1.96 -8.31
C ALA A 115 1.76 2.34 -7.06
N GLY A 116 1.42 1.76 -5.92
CA GLY A 116 2.13 1.93 -4.66
C GLY A 116 1.69 3.18 -3.89
N ARG A 117 2.63 3.80 -3.17
CA ARG A 117 2.34 4.91 -2.23
C ARG A 117 1.64 6.11 -2.86
N CYS A 118 1.84 6.34 -4.16
CA CYS A 118 1.28 7.46 -4.92
C CYS A 118 -0.03 7.13 -5.66
N ALA A 119 -0.55 5.90 -5.54
CA ALA A 119 -1.82 5.52 -6.14
C ALA A 119 -3.01 6.27 -5.50
N SER A 120 -4.17 6.21 -6.16
CA SER A 120 -5.34 7.02 -5.82
C SER A 120 -6.04 6.54 -4.55
N MET A 121 -5.83 7.26 -3.45
CA MET A 121 -6.31 6.90 -2.11
C MET A 121 -6.54 8.17 -1.28
N THR A 122 -7.48 8.12 -0.33
CA THR A 122 -7.57 9.15 0.71
C THR A 122 -6.38 9.03 1.67
N HIS A 123 -6.21 10.00 2.59
CA HIS A 123 -5.18 9.91 3.62
C HIS A 123 -5.31 8.61 4.44
N GLY A 124 -6.51 8.32 4.95
CA GLY A 124 -6.78 7.11 5.72
C GLY A 124 -6.67 5.82 4.90
N GLY A 125 -7.19 5.78 3.66
CA GLY A 125 -7.02 4.60 2.79
C GLY A 125 -5.55 4.33 2.44
N GLN A 126 -4.78 5.39 2.18
CA GLN A 126 -3.35 5.27 1.95
C GLN A 126 -2.63 4.76 3.19
N SER A 127 -3.03 5.17 4.40
CA SER A 127 -2.39 4.76 5.65
C SER A 127 -2.35 3.24 5.81
N ALA A 128 -3.33 2.54 5.22
CA ALA A 128 -3.40 1.09 5.13
C ALA A 128 -2.71 0.52 3.89
N ALA A 129 -3.15 0.91 2.69
CA ALA A 129 -2.80 0.21 1.44
C ALA A 129 -1.39 0.54 0.89
N ARG A 130 -0.65 1.49 1.48
CA ARG A 130 0.72 1.83 1.04
C ARG A 130 1.80 0.85 1.48
N VAL A 131 1.48 -0.11 2.33
CA VAL A 131 2.47 -1.09 2.84
C VAL A 131 2.93 -2.02 1.72
N SER A 132 4.02 -2.75 1.94
CA SER A 132 4.68 -3.58 0.91
C SER A 132 3.72 -4.53 0.21
N GLY A 133 2.80 -5.17 0.96
CA GLY A 133 1.80 -6.08 0.40
C GLY A 133 0.92 -5.41 -0.66
N GLY A 134 0.24 -4.31 -0.30
CA GLY A 134 -0.58 -3.54 -1.24
C GLY A 134 0.23 -2.99 -2.42
N CYS A 135 1.48 -2.57 -2.19
CA CYS A 135 2.37 -2.12 -3.26
C CYS A 135 2.71 -3.23 -4.26
N PHE A 136 2.94 -4.47 -3.81
CA PHE A 136 3.19 -5.60 -4.70
C PHE A 136 1.96 -5.94 -5.53
N VAL A 137 0.77 -5.97 -4.92
CA VAL A 137 -0.49 -6.20 -5.63
C VAL A 137 -0.70 -5.15 -6.73
N MET A 138 -0.59 -3.87 -6.37
CA MET A 138 -0.74 -2.77 -7.34
C MET A 138 0.32 -2.83 -8.45
N GLY A 139 1.57 -3.14 -8.10
CA GLY A 139 2.68 -3.23 -9.05
C GLY A 139 2.49 -4.34 -10.07
N GLN A 140 2.11 -5.54 -9.62
CA GLN A 140 1.83 -6.68 -10.51
C GLN A 140 0.66 -6.36 -11.45
N ALA A 141 -0.44 -5.83 -10.91
CA ALA A 141 -1.60 -5.44 -11.70
C ALA A 141 -1.28 -4.37 -12.75
N ALA A 142 -0.57 -3.31 -12.36
CA ALA A 142 -0.18 -2.24 -13.28
C ALA A 142 0.73 -2.75 -14.41
N GLY A 143 1.74 -3.57 -14.08
CA GLY A 143 2.67 -4.12 -15.07
C GLY A 143 1.99 -5.07 -16.05
N THR A 144 1.16 -5.99 -15.54
CA THR A 144 0.39 -6.93 -16.37
C THR A 144 -0.59 -6.19 -17.29
N ALA A 145 -1.32 -5.21 -16.74
CA ALA A 145 -2.24 -4.40 -17.53
C ALA A 145 -1.52 -3.59 -18.60
N ALA A 146 -0.38 -2.95 -18.28
CA ALA A 146 0.40 -2.21 -19.26
C ALA A 146 0.84 -3.09 -20.44
N ALA A 147 1.30 -4.32 -20.18
CA ALA A 147 1.67 -5.26 -21.22
C ALA A 147 0.47 -5.69 -22.08
N MET A 148 -0.68 -5.97 -21.45
CA MET A 148 -1.91 -6.34 -22.15
C MET A 148 -2.45 -5.19 -23.02
N ALA A 149 -2.46 -3.96 -22.50
CA ALA A 149 -2.88 -2.77 -23.21
C ALA A 149 -2.00 -2.51 -24.44
N ALA A 150 -0.67 -2.58 -24.26
CA ALA A 150 0.29 -2.42 -25.34
C ALA A 150 0.11 -3.47 -26.45
N HIS A 151 -0.12 -4.74 -26.07
CA HIS A 151 -0.34 -5.82 -27.03
C HIS A 151 -1.64 -5.67 -27.82
N ALA A 152 -2.72 -5.25 -27.15
CA ALA A 152 -4.03 -5.05 -27.77
C ALA A 152 -4.16 -3.72 -28.52
N GLY A 153 -3.20 -2.80 -28.40
CA GLY A 153 -3.26 -1.48 -29.02
C GLY A 153 -4.35 -0.58 -28.43
N VAL A 154 -4.66 -0.76 -27.14
CA VAL A 154 -5.70 0.01 -26.43
C VAL A 154 -5.11 0.75 -25.23
N ALA A 155 -5.79 1.79 -24.76
CA ALA A 155 -5.45 2.42 -23.50
C ALA A 155 -5.74 1.47 -22.31
N PRO A 156 -4.95 1.50 -21.21
CA PRO A 156 -5.26 0.77 -19.98
C PRO A 156 -6.71 0.89 -19.49
N ARG A 157 -7.33 2.07 -19.64
CA ARG A 157 -8.75 2.29 -19.26
C ARG A 157 -9.74 1.46 -20.09
N ALA A 158 -9.36 1.12 -21.32
CA ALA A 158 -10.18 0.33 -22.24
C ALA A 158 -9.93 -1.19 -22.13
N LEU A 159 -9.05 -1.63 -21.23
CA LEU A 159 -8.85 -3.06 -20.98
C LEU A 159 -10.11 -3.70 -20.38
N ASP A 160 -10.38 -4.92 -20.82
CA ASP A 160 -11.29 -5.80 -20.11
C ASP A 160 -10.66 -6.22 -18.78
N VAL A 161 -11.20 -5.67 -17.68
CA VAL A 161 -10.72 -5.99 -16.33
C VAL A 161 -10.91 -7.46 -15.98
N ARG A 162 -11.88 -8.17 -16.58
CA ARG A 162 -12.03 -9.62 -16.37
C ARG A 162 -10.87 -10.39 -16.97
N ALA A 163 -10.40 -9.99 -18.15
CA ALA A 163 -9.20 -10.57 -18.75
C ALA A 163 -7.95 -10.30 -17.90
N LEU A 164 -7.81 -9.09 -17.34
CA LEU A 164 -6.73 -8.75 -16.41
C LEU A 164 -6.80 -9.63 -15.14
N GLN A 165 -7.97 -9.74 -14.53
CA GLN A 165 -8.19 -10.58 -13.35
C GLN A 165 -7.89 -12.06 -13.62
N ALA A 166 -8.30 -12.58 -14.79
CA ALA A 166 -7.99 -13.94 -15.20
C ALA A 166 -6.47 -14.15 -15.31
N ARG A 167 -5.77 -13.21 -15.95
CA ARG A 167 -4.31 -13.26 -16.08
C ARG A 167 -3.62 -13.20 -14.72
N LEU A 168 -4.05 -12.31 -13.82
CA LEU A 168 -3.50 -12.21 -12.47
C LEU A 168 -3.66 -13.53 -11.69
N ARG A 169 -4.81 -14.19 -11.79
CA ARG A 169 -5.03 -15.52 -11.18
C ARG A 169 -4.12 -16.59 -11.78
N THR A 170 -3.95 -16.60 -13.11
CA THR A 170 -3.00 -17.52 -13.77
C THR A 170 -1.57 -17.32 -13.27
N ASP A 171 -1.19 -16.08 -12.98
CA ASP A 171 0.11 -15.73 -12.41
C ASP A 171 0.20 -15.97 -10.88
N GLY A 172 -0.84 -16.57 -10.27
CA GLY A 172 -0.87 -16.95 -8.85
C GLY A 172 -1.37 -15.86 -7.90
N ALA A 173 -1.90 -14.74 -8.40
CA ALA A 173 -2.46 -13.70 -7.53
C ALA A 173 -3.83 -14.12 -6.97
N TRP A 174 -3.99 -14.01 -5.64
CA TRP A 174 -5.26 -14.21 -4.96
C TRP A 174 -6.08 -12.91 -4.93
N LEU A 175 -7.32 -12.95 -5.42
CA LEU A 175 -8.15 -11.74 -5.61
C LEU A 175 -9.24 -11.57 -4.55
N GLY A 176 -9.29 -12.41 -3.52
CA GLY A 176 -10.29 -12.34 -2.44
C GLY A 176 -11.60 -13.06 -2.76
N ASP A 177 -11.63 -13.85 -3.82
CA ASP A 177 -12.64 -14.85 -4.12
C ASP A 177 -12.32 -16.14 -3.35
N GLY A 178 -13.24 -16.55 -2.47
CA GLY A 178 -13.09 -17.72 -1.60
C GLY A 178 -13.09 -19.02 -2.40
N THR A 179 -11.94 -19.41 -2.93
CA THR A 179 -11.67 -20.73 -3.48
C THR A 179 -10.27 -21.17 -3.06
N ASP A 180 -10.11 -21.46 -1.77
CA ASP A 180 -9.13 -22.40 -1.23
C ASP A 180 -9.82 -23.22 -0.12
#